data_AF-A0A8X6HAD6-F1
#
_entry.id   AF-A0A8X6HAD6-F1
#
_cell.length_a   1.000
_cell.length_b   1.000
_cell.length_c   1.000
_cell.angle_alpha   90.00
_cell.angle_beta   90.00
_cell.angle_gamma   90.00
#
_symmetry.space_group_name_H-M   'P 1'
#
loop_
_entity.id
_entity.type
_entity.pdbx_description
1 polymer ?
#
loop_
_entity_poly.entity_id
_entity_poly.type
_entity_poly.pdbx_seq_one_letter_code
_entity_poly.pdbx_strand_id
1 'polypeptide(L)'
;KVKICKGGSQYTIEDGCIMYGLRVCIPRKFQKNVLEELHAGHLGIVKMKAIARSFVYWKNIDKDIEEAAKKLVDCARYKADSTKAKVHYWEYPSMPGNVFI
;
A
#
# COMPACT_ATOMS: atom_id res chain seq x y z
N LYS A 1 -31.75 14.70 1.64
CA LYS A 1 -31.98 14.41 0.20
C LYS A 1 -30.64 14.12 -0.45
N VAL A 2 -30.29 12.86 -0.67
CA VAL A 2 -29.08 12.52 -1.44
C VAL A 2 -29.39 12.68 -2.92
N LYS A 3 -28.62 13.53 -3.61
CA LYS A 3 -28.73 13.72 -5.06
C LYS A 3 -28.02 12.56 -5.74
N ILE A 4 -28.79 11.71 -6.41
CA ILE A 4 -28.27 10.65 -7.28
C ILE A 4 -28.06 11.27 -8.67
N CYS A 5 -26.81 11.39 -9.10
CA CYS A 5 -26.47 11.84 -10.46
C CYS A 5 -26.63 10.65 -11.42
N LYS A 6 -27.56 10.74 -12.37
CA LYS A 6 -27.72 9.74 -13.44
C LYS A 6 -26.64 9.92 -14.49
N GLY A 7 -25.70 8.97 -14.55
CA GLY A 7 -24.71 8.85 -15.63
C GLY A 7 -23.75 7.69 -15.40
N GLY A 8 -23.93 6.60 -16.16
CA GLY A 8 -22.95 5.54 -16.42
C GLY A 8 -22.55 4.58 -15.29
N SER A 9 -22.70 4.94 -14.02
CA SER A 9 -22.38 4.06 -12.89
C SER A 9 -23.22 4.46 -11.67
N GLN A 10 -23.91 3.49 -11.09
CA GLN A 10 -24.88 3.73 -10.02
C GLN A 10 -24.12 3.97 -8.70
N TYR A 11 -24.38 5.12 -8.06
CA TYR A 11 -23.93 5.37 -6.69
C TYR A 11 -24.98 4.79 -5.75
N THR A 12 -24.56 3.92 -4.84
CA THR A 12 -25.43 3.33 -3.80
C THR A 12 -24.98 3.79 -2.42
N ILE A 13 -25.87 3.66 -1.44
CA ILE A 13 -25.54 3.91 -0.04
C ILE A 13 -25.75 2.60 0.70
N GLU A 14 -24.71 2.12 1.36
CA GLU A 14 -24.72 0.90 2.16
C GLU A 14 -24.03 1.20 3.49
N ASP A 15 -24.68 0.85 4.61
CA ASP A 15 -24.16 1.09 5.96
C ASP A 15 -23.70 2.54 6.23
N GLY A 16 -24.41 3.52 5.66
CA GLY A 16 -24.05 4.94 5.75
C GLY A 16 -22.84 5.36 4.91
N CYS A 17 -22.25 4.46 4.13
CA CYS A 17 -21.16 4.72 3.20
C CYS A 17 -21.68 4.92 1.78
N ILE A 18 -21.04 5.81 1.02
CA ILE A 18 -21.33 5.98 -0.41
C ILE A 18 -20.47 4.99 -1.19
N MET A 19 -21.09 4.22 -2.08
CA MET A 19 -20.46 3.20 -2.90
C MET A 19 -20.50 3.61 -4.38
N TYR A 20 -19.46 3.23 -5.12
CA TYR A 20 -19.37 3.35 -6.58
C TYR A 20 -19.09 1.97 -7.17
N GLY A 21 -20.14 1.29 -7.62
CA GLY A 21 -20.07 -0.15 -7.90
C GLY A 21 -19.78 -0.92 -6.61
N LEU A 22 -18.68 -1.68 -6.58
CA LEU A 22 -18.21 -2.44 -5.41
C LEU A 22 -17.17 -1.70 -4.56
N ARG A 23 -16.95 -0.40 -4.82
CA ARG A 23 -15.87 0.38 -4.21
C ARG A 23 -16.42 1.44 -3.28
N VAL A 24 -15.77 1.64 -2.15
CA VAL A 24 -16.15 2.68 -1.18
C VAL A 24 -15.65 4.04 -1.65
N CYS A 25 -16.54 5.03 -1.72
CA CYS A 25 -16.17 6.41 -1.98
C CYS A 25 -15.56 7.05 -0.72
N ILE A 26 -14.28 7.37 -0.76
CA ILE A 26 -13.55 7.89 0.41
C ILE A 26 -13.55 9.43 0.44
N PRO A 27 -14.10 10.06 1.50
CA PRO A 27 -13.99 11.50 1.73
C PRO A 27 -12.54 11.97 1.87
N ARG A 28 -12.24 13.21 1.45
CA ARG A 28 -10.88 13.81 1.52
C ARG A 28 -10.18 13.64 2.87
N LYS A 29 -10.93 13.75 3.97
CA LYS A 29 -10.42 13.59 5.34
C LYS A 29 -9.78 12.21 5.61
N PHE A 30 -10.21 11.16 4.92
CA PHE A 30 -9.76 9.78 5.14
C PHE A 30 -8.80 9.29 4.05
N GLN A 31 -8.64 10.03 2.95
CA GLN A 31 -7.76 9.64 1.84
C GLN A 31 -6.30 9.47 2.31
N LYS A 32 -5.82 10.34 3.19
CA LYS A 32 -4.47 10.25 3.75
C LYS A 32 -4.25 8.92 4.49
N ASN A 33 -5.17 8.55 5.38
CA ASN A 33 -5.06 7.31 6.15
C ASN A 33 -5.04 6.07 5.23
N VAL A 34 -5.88 6.05 4.19
CA VAL A 34 -5.89 4.96 3.21
C VAL A 34 -4.55 4.88 2.46
N LEU A 35 -3.97 6.02 2.08
CA LEU A 35 -2.65 6.06 1.43
C LEU A 35 -1.53 5.59 2.37
N GLU A 36 -1.61 5.92 3.67
CA GLU A 36 -0.66 5.46 4.69
C GLU A 36 -0.73 3.95 4.89
N GLU A 37 -1.94 3.35 4.91
CA GLU A 37 -2.10 1.89 4.99
C GLU A 37 -1.58 1.17 3.74
N LEU A 38 -1.90 1.70 2.55
CA LEU A 38 -1.37 1.16 1.29
C LEU A 38 0.16 1.24 1.24
N HIS A 39 0.75 2.30 1.83
CA HIS A 39 2.19 2.47 1.93
C HIS A 39 2.81 1.52 2.95
N ALA A 40 2.18 1.31 4.11
CA ALA A 40 2.69 0.45 5.19
C ALA A 40 2.89 -1.01 4.74
N GLY A 41 2.08 -1.48 3.78
CA GLY A 41 2.29 -2.78 3.14
C GLY A 41 3.58 -2.90 2.31
N HIS A 42 4.35 -1.80 2.13
CA HIS A 42 5.56 -1.71 1.32
C HIS A 42 5.41 -2.31 -0.09
N LEU A 43 4.19 -2.20 -0.62
CA LEU A 43 3.83 -2.74 -1.92
C LEU A 43 4.38 -1.81 -3.00
N GLY A 44 4.96 -2.37 -4.06
CA GLY A 44 5.33 -1.57 -5.23
C GLY A 44 4.11 -0.84 -5.80
N ILE A 45 4.34 0.31 -6.45
CA ILE A 45 3.28 1.22 -6.95
C ILE A 45 2.18 0.51 -7.76
N VAL A 46 2.54 -0.49 -8.57
CA VAL A 46 1.59 -1.26 -9.38
C VAL A 46 0.61 -2.02 -8.48
N LYS A 47 1.09 -2.66 -7.41
CA LYS A 47 0.26 -3.38 -6.44
C LYS A 47 -0.60 -2.42 -5.63
N MET A 48 -0.06 -1.28 -5.19
CA MET A 48 -0.84 -0.26 -4.49
C MET A 48 -2.03 0.22 -5.33
N LYS A 49 -1.79 0.52 -6.62
CA LYS A 49 -2.86 0.90 -7.57
C LYS A 49 -3.89 -0.21 -7.74
N ALA A 50 -3.46 -1.47 -7.87
CA ALA A 50 -4.38 -2.60 -8.02
C ALA A 50 -5.31 -2.74 -6.81
N ILE A 51 -4.77 -2.72 -5.59
CA ILE A 51 -5.56 -2.83 -4.36
C ILE A 51 -6.52 -1.65 -4.24
N ALA A 52 -6.00 -0.43 -4.41
CA ALA A 52 -6.81 0.77 -4.32
C ALA A 52 -8.01 0.75 -5.28
N ARG A 53 -7.78 0.37 -6.54
CA ARG A 53 -8.85 0.28 -7.56
C ARG A 53 -9.87 -0.83 -7.29
N SER A 54 -9.53 -1.84 -6.49
CA SER A 54 -10.47 -2.91 -6.13
C SER A 54 -11.41 -2.52 -4.99
N PHE A 55 -10.94 -1.73 -4.01
CA PHE A 55 -11.71 -1.47 -2.78
C PHE A 55 -12.24 -0.05 -2.64
N VAL A 56 -11.54 0.95 -3.19
CA VAL A 56 -11.81 2.35 -2.90
C VAL A 56 -11.88 3.20 -4.17
N TYR A 57 -12.58 4.32 -4.07
CA TYR A 57 -12.72 5.26 -5.16
C TYR A 57 -12.70 6.71 -4.66
N TRP A 58 -11.92 7.55 -5.36
CA TRP A 58 -12.05 9.00 -5.36
C TRP A 58 -11.42 9.58 -6.63
N LYS A 59 -11.71 10.85 -6.91
CA LYS A 59 -11.13 11.56 -8.06
C LYS A 59 -9.62 11.65 -7.92
N ASN A 60 -8.89 11.20 -8.95
CA ASN A 60 -7.43 11.23 -9.05
C ASN A 60 -6.66 10.30 -8.10
N ILE A 61 -7.27 9.20 -7.64
CA ILE A 61 -6.63 8.20 -6.77
C ILE A 61 -5.25 7.73 -7.25
N ASP A 62 -5.07 7.51 -8.56
CA ASP A 62 -3.79 7.07 -9.11
C ASP A 62 -2.67 8.09 -8.93
N LYS A 63 -2.99 9.38 -9.03
CA LYS A 63 -2.02 10.48 -8.84
C LYS A 63 -1.61 10.59 -7.37
N ASP A 64 -2.56 10.43 -6.46
CA ASP A 64 -2.28 10.49 -5.02
C ASP A 64 -1.43 9.27 -4.59
N ILE A 65 -1.67 8.10 -5.19
CA ILE A 65 -0.84 6.90 -4.98
C ILE A 65 0.58 7.10 -5.53
N GLU A 66 0.73 7.72 -6.71
CA GLU A 66 2.05 8.06 -7.27
C GLU A 66 2.84 8.99 -6.34
N GLU A 67 2.19 10.00 -5.77
CA GLU A 67 2.83 10.91 -4.82
C GLU A 67 3.22 10.21 -3.51
N ALA A 68 2.33 9.35 -2.98
CA ALA A 68 2.61 8.55 -1.79
C ALA A 68 3.73 7.53 -2.02
N ALA A 69 3.81 6.94 -3.22
CA ALA A 69 4.85 6.00 -3.61
C ALA A 69 6.21 6.67 -3.84
N LYS A 70 6.25 7.93 -4.32
CA LYS A 70 7.51 8.70 -4.39
C LYS A 70 8.14 8.86 -3.00
N LYS A 71 7.33 9.18 -1.99
CA LYS A 71 7.78 9.23 -0.58
C LYS A 71 8.30 7.87 -0.09
N LEU A 72 7.83 6.76 -0.66
CA LEU A 72 8.32 5.40 -0.35
C LEU A 72 9.74 5.17 -0.87
N VAL A 73 10.10 5.72 -2.02
CA VAL A 73 11.48 5.64 -2.55
C VAL A 73 12.47 6.35 -1.61
N ASP A 74 12.10 7.53 -1.11
CA ASP A 74 12.91 8.25 -0.13
C ASP A 74 13.03 7.48 1.20
N CYS A 75 11.93 6.88 1.67
CA CYS A 75 11.91 6.01 2.86
C CYS A 75 12.79 4.76 2.68
N ALA A 76 12.72 4.10 1.52
CA ALA A 76 13.53 2.92 1.21
C ALA A 76 15.02 3.26 1.13
N ARG A 77 15.37 4.42 0.55
CA ARG A 77 16.76 4.91 0.50
C ARG A 77 17.32 5.16 1.89
N TYR A 78 16.54 5.77 2.78
CA TYR A 78 16.95 5.99 4.17
C TYR A 78 17.10 4.69 4.96
N LYS A 79 16.20 3.70 4.78
CA LYS A 79 16.33 2.37 5.39
C LYS A 79 17.52 1.57 4.84
N ALA A 80 17.86 1.72 3.56
CA ALA A 80 19.04 1.05 3.00
C ALA A 80 20.36 1.56 3.60
N ASP A 81 20.37 2.79 4.12
CA ASP A 81 21.52 3.41 4.77
C ASP A 81 21.63 3.02 6.27
N SER A 82 20.58 2.42 6.86
CA SER A 82 20.64 1.93 8.24
C SER A 82 21.42 0.62 8.29
N THR A 83 22.72 0.75 8.54
CA THR A 83 23.63 -0.28 9.04
C THR A 83 23.69 -1.53 8.18
N LYS A 84 24.68 -1.59 7.27
CA LYS A 84 25.14 -2.89 6.78
C LYS A 84 25.51 -3.74 8.00
N ALA A 85 24.72 -4.76 8.28
CA ALA A 85 25.06 -5.74 9.30
C ALA A 85 26.47 -6.24 9.01
N LYS A 86 27.35 -6.28 10.02
CA LYS A 86 28.68 -6.87 9.86
C LYS A 86 28.46 -8.29 9.36
N VAL A 87 29.01 -8.60 8.18
CA VAL A 87 28.94 -9.93 7.60
C VAL A 87 29.59 -10.89 8.60
N HIS A 88 28.79 -11.75 9.24
CA HIS A 88 29.33 -12.83 10.04
C HIS A 88 29.89 -13.89 9.08
N TYR A 89 31.18 -14.19 9.19
CA TYR A 89 31.80 -15.30 8.48
C TYR A 89 31.28 -16.61 9.07
N TRP A 90 30.90 -17.56 8.22
CA TRP A 90 30.54 -18.90 8.66
C TRP A 90 31.79 -19.59 9.22
N GLU A 91 31.81 -19.89 10.53
CA GLU A 91 32.92 -20.61 11.14
C GLU A 91 33.04 -22.01 10.53
N TYR A 92 34.17 -22.30 9.89
CA TYR A 92 34.43 -23.61 9.33
C TYR A 92 34.62 -24.60 10.49
N PRO A 93 33.91 -25.75 10.51
CA PRO A 93 34.11 -26.75 11.54
C PRO A 93 35.55 -27.28 11.46
N SER A 94 36.30 -27.16 12.55
CA SER A 94 37.72 -27.51 12.66
C SER A 94 37.99 -29.02 12.74
N MET A 95 36.94 -29.84 12.78
CA MET A 95 37.05 -31.30 12.86
C MET A 95 36.08 -31.99 11.87
N PRO A 96 36.57 -32.90 11.01
CA PRO A 96 35.71 -33.74 10.20
C PRO A 96 35.12 -34.83 11.11
N GLY A 97 33.83 -34.75 11.47
CA GLY A 97 33.24 -35.85 12.22
C GLY A 97 31.78 -35.75 12.64
N ASN A 98 31.28 -34.60 13.10
CA ASN A 98 29.94 -34.56 13.70
C ASN A 98 29.10 -33.42 13.14
N VAL A 99 28.39 -33.70 12.04
CA VAL A 99 27.17 -32.98 11.67
C VAL A 99 26.01 -33.95 11.90
N PHE A 100 25.25 -33.74 12.96
CA PHE A 100 23.89 -34.25 13.06
C PHE A 100 22.95 -33.09 12.69
N ILE A 101 22.46 -33.12 11.46
CA ILE A 101 21.19 -32.55 11.01
C ILE A 101 20.60 -33.52 10.00
#